data_AF-A0AAD6BTN9-F1
#
_entry.id   AF-A0AAD6BTN9-F1
#
_cell.length_a   1.000
_cell.length_b   1.000
_cell.length_c   1.000
_cell.angle_alpha   90.00
_cell.angle_beta   90.00
_cell.angle_gamma   90.00
#
_symmetry.space_group_name_H-M   'P 1'
#
loop_
_entity.id
_entity.type
_entity.pdbx_description
1 polymer ?
#
loop_
_entity_poly.entity_id
_entity_poly.type
_entity_poly.pdbx_seq_one_letter_code
_entity_poly.pdbx_strand_id
1 'polypeptide(L)' 'MGASTLGKAASLDALLKECTRAFDDNGELQANLLPRILLLMHRWYITSSELAGKLLMIYPIWQKAGRKTQLMHIKTWL' A
#
# COMPACT_ATOMS: atom_id res chain seq x y z
N MET A 1 8.60 15.23 -10.08
CA MET A 1 9.55 14.17 -9.66
C MET A 1 9.28 13.85 -8.20
N GLY A 2 8.53 12.80 -7.90
CA GLY A 2 8.24 12.39 -6.53
C GLY A 2 9.46 11.68 -5.95
N ALA A 3 10.20 12.38 -5.09
CA ALA A 3 11.29 11.75 -4.35
C ALA A 3 10.67 10.73 -3.40
N SER A 4 10.98 9.45 -3.61
CA SER A 4 10.70 8.39 -2.64
C SER A 4 11.34 8.80 -1.32
N THR A 5 10.53 9.18 -0.33
CA THR A 5 10.96 9.51 1.04
C THR A 5 11.58 8.31 1.76
N LEU A 6 11.45 7.12 1.18
CA LEU A 6 12.17 5.94 1.58
C LEU A 6 13.67 6.08 1.28
N GLY A 7 14.48 6.05 2.33
CA GLY A 7 15.93 5.88 2.20
C GLY A 7 16.31 4.54 1.54
N LYS A 8 17.62 4.28 1.40
CA LYS A 8 18.17 3.08 0.72
C LYS A 8 17.62 1.73 1.22
N ALA A 9 17.08 1.69 2.44
CA ALA A 9 16.37 0.55 3.01
C ALA A 9 15.21 1.06 3.87
N ALA A 10 14.14 0.28 3.95
CA ALA A 10 12.98 0.58 4.77
C ALA A 10 12.33 -0.69 5.29
N SER A 11 11.68 -0.61 6.45
CA SER A 11 10.85 -1.70 6.95
C SER A 11 9.59 -1.86 6.08
N LEU A 12 9.03 -3.07 6.07
CA LEU A 12 7.78 -3.35 5.36
C LEU A 12 6.63 -2.46 5.84
N ASP A 13 6.61 -2.11 7.13
CA ASP A 13 5.59 -1.21 7.69
C ASP A 13 5.70 0.21 7.12
N ALA A 14 6.92 0.75 7.02
CA ALA A 14 7.16 2.05 6.41
C ALA A 14 6.81 2.05 4.91
N LEU A 15 7.14 0.96 4.19
CA LEU A 15 6.73 0.75 2.81
C LEU A 15 5.21 0.76 2.65
N LEU A 16 4.48 0.01 3.49
CA LEU A 16 3.02 -0.04 3.48
C LEU A 16 2.43 1.34 3.80
N LYS A 17 3.02 2.09 4.74
CA LYS A 17 2.60 3.44 5.08
C LYS A 17 2.75 4.40 3.90
N GLU A 18 3.87 4.37 3.18
CA GLU A 18 4.03 5.17 1.97
C GLU A 18 3.10 4.69 0.84
N CYS A 19 2.85 3.38 0.72
CA CYS A 19 1.81 2.88 -0.18
C CYS A 19 0.46 3.52 0.14
N THR A 20 0.09 3.67 1.42
CA THR A 20 -1.17 4.34 1.81
C THR A 20 -1.27 5.81 1.40
N ARG A 21 -0.14 6.46 1.13
CA ARG A 21 -0.04 7.86 0.66
C ARG A 21 0.03 7.96 -0.85
N ALA A 22 0.41 6.87 -1.54
CA ALA A 22 0.42 6.79 -2.99
C ALA A 22 -0.99 6.83 -3.60
N PHE A 23 -1.97 6.51 -2.77
CA PHE A 23 -3.39 6.44 -3.01
C PHE A 23 -4.05 7.76 -2.61
N ASP A 24 -4.78 8.40 -3.53
CA ASP A 24 -5.47 9.66 -3.27
C ASP A 24 -6.80 9.50 -2.49
N ASP A 25 -7.52 10.59 -2.25
CA ASP A 25 -8.80 10.52 -1.55
C ASP A 25 -9.89 9.79 -2.36
N ASN A 26 -9.70 9.67 -3.67
CA ASN A 26 -10.68 9.12 -4.62
C ASN A 26 -10.55 7.63 -4.89
N GLY A 27 -9.54 6.94 -4.37
CA GLY A 27 -9.34 5.53 -4.72
C GLY A 27 -8.24 5.30 -5.75
N GLU A 28 -7.73 6.36 -6.37
CA GLU A 28 -6.85 6.23 -7.50
C GLU A 28 -5.40 6.17 -7.06
N LEU A 29 -4.68 5.22 -7.68
CA LEU A 29 -3.25 5.15 -7.56
C LEU A 29 -2.68 6.29 -8.41
N GLN A 30 -2.17 7.33 -7.75
CA GLN A 30 -1.38 8.35 -8.42
C GLN A 30 -0.16 7.69 -9.10
N ALA A 31 0.57 8.38 -9.98
CA ALA A 31 1.70 7.82 -10.76
C ALA A 31 2.88 7.21 -9.96
N ASN A 32 2.70 6.99 -8.65
CA ASN A 32 3.54 6.25 -7.75
C ASN A 32 3.59 4.75 -8.10
N LEU A 33 4.78 4.30 -8.46
CA LEU A 33 5.06 2.89 -8.75
C LEU A 33 5.19 2.02 -7.50
N LEU A 34 5.23 2.61 -6.30
CA LEU A 34 5.56 1.91 -5.06
C LEU A 34 4.59 0.75 -4.73
N PRO A 35 3.26 0.91 -4.75
CA PRO A 35 2.35 -0.20 -4.48
C PRO A 35 2.49 -1.33 -5.50
N ARG A 36 2.77 -0.98 -6.77
CA ARG A 36 2.98 -1.95 -7.84
C ARG A 36 4.28 -2.73 -7.65
N ILE A 37 5.38 -2.07 -7.29
CA ILE A 37 6.67 -2.71 -6.99
C ILE A 37 6.55 -3.60 -5.76
N LEU A 38 5.87 -3.14 -4.70
CA LEU A 38 5.62 -3.92 -3.49
C LEU A 38 4.86 -5.22 -3.84
N LEU A 39 3.79 -5.14 -4.63
CA LEU A 39 3.04 -6.32 -5.07
C LEU A 39 3.84 -7.23 -5.99
N LEU A 40 4.75 -6.71 -6.82
CA LEU A 40 5.63 -7.52 -7.66
C LEU A 40 6.72 -8.24 -6.85
N MET A 41 7.30 -7.56 -5.87
CA MET A 41 8.48 -8.02 -5.14
C MET A 41 8.13 -8.68 -3.80
N HIS A 42 6.87 -8.66 -3.35
CA HIS A 42 6.51 -9.14 -2.00
C HIS A 42 7.05 -10.53 -1.68
N ARG A 43 7.01 -11.44 -2.65
CA ARG A 43 7.43 -12.84 -2.48
C ARG A 43 8.92 -13.01 -2.14
N TRP A 44 9.74 -11.97 -2.34
CA TRP A 44 11.16 -11.98 -1.98
C TRP A 44 11.41 -11.75 -0.48
N TYR A 45 10.45 -11.18 0.24
CA TYR A 45 10.62 -10.79 1.65
C TYR A 45 9.45 -11.18 2.56
N ILE A 46 8.29 -11.55 2.01
CA ILE A 46 7.11 -11.96 2.77
C ILE A 46 6.17 -12.86 1.95
N THR A 47 5.41 -13.72 2.61
CA THR A 47 4.37 -14.50 1.92
C THR A 47 3.17 -13.62 1.54
N SER A 48 2.42 -14.02 0.51
CA SER A 48 1.21 -13.30 0.09
C SER A 48 0.15 -13.24 1.20
N SER A 49 0.04 -14.29 2.01
CA SER A 49 -0.90 -14.35 3.15
C SER A 49 -0.53 -13.36 4.25
N GLU A 50 0.74 -13.26 4.61
CA GLU A 50 1.20 -12.29 5.60
C GLU A 50 1.08 -10.84 5.10
N LEU A 51 1.36 -10.60 3.80
CA LEU A 51 1.12 -9.28 3.20
C LEU A 51 -0.36 -8.91 3.24
N ALA A 52 -1.25 -9.82 2.86
CA ALA A 52 -2.69 -9.63 2.93
C ALA A 52 -3.14 -9.37 4.37
N GLY A 53 -2.62 -10.12 5.34
CA GLY A 53 -2.88 -9.92 6.77
C GLY A 53 -2.48 -8.51 7.24
N LYS A 54 -1.30 -8.02 6.81
CA LYS A 54 -0.87 -6.65 7.11
C LYS A 54 -1.76 -5.61 6.44
N LEU A 55 -2.13 -5.78 5.17
CA LEU A 55 -3.06 -4.88 4.48
C LEU A 55 -4.43 -4.83 5.18
N LEU A 56 -4.95 -5.99 5.62
CA LEU A 56 -6.20 -6.10 6.38
C LEU A 56 -6.12 -5.45 7.76
N MET A 57 -4.95 -5.47 8.43
CA MET A 57 -4.77 -4.73 9.69
C MET A 57 -4.81 -3.22 9.51
N ILE A 58 -4.35 -2.71 8.35
CA ILE A 58 -4.40 -1.28 8.06
C ILE A 58 -5.80 -0.89 7.57
N TYR A 59 -6.54 -1.78 6.90
CA TYR A 59 -7.92 -1.58 6.41
C TYR A 59 -8.88 -0.80 7.35
N PRO A 60 -9.05 -1.13 8.65
CA PRO A 60 -9.94 -0.37 9.55
C PRO A 60 -9.51 1.09 9.76
N ILE A 61 -8.21 1.38 9.63
CA ILE A 61 -7.67 2.76 9.68
C ILE A 61 -8.11 3.53 8.43
N TRP A 62 -8.21 2.86 7.27
CA TRP A 62 -8.65 3.47 6.01
C TRP A 62 -10.17 3.67 6.00
N GLN A 63 -10.91 2.74 6.59
CA GLN A 63 -12.35 2.85 6.76
C GLN A 63 -12.73 4.04 7.64
N LYS A 64 -11.99 4.29 8.73
CA LYS A 64 -12.18 5.46 9.60
C LYS A 64 -11.79 6.78 8.92
N ALA A 65 -10.79 6.76 8.03
CA ALA A 65 -10.34 7.94 7.30
C ALA A 65 -11.26 8.36 6.14
N GLY A 66 -12.44 7.76 5.98
CA GLY A 66 -13.39 8.11 4.90
C GLY A 66 -12.97 7.64 3.50
N ARG A 67 -11.86 6.91 3.37
CA ARG A 67 -11.29 6.47 2.08
C ARG A 67 -11.93 5.18 1.57
N LYS A 68 -13.26 5.14 1.48
CA LYS A 68 -14.02 3.95 1.04
C LYS A 68 -13.70 3.50 -0.39
N THR A 69 -13.35 4.43 -1.28
CA THR A 69 -13.05 4.13 -2.68
C THR A 69 -11.70 3.42 -2.85
N GLN A 70 -10.71 3.77 -2.02
CA GLN A 70 -9.42 3.07 -1.91
C GLN A 70 -9.58 1.60 -1.49
N LEU A 71 -10.60 1.30 -0.68
CA LEU A 71 -10.91 -0.05 -0.23
C LEU A 71 -11.42 -0.95 -1.36
N MET A 72 -12.11 -0.39 -2.36
CA MET A 72 -12.58 -1.17 -3.50
C MET A 72 -11.42 -1.55 -4.42
N HIS A 73 -10.52 -0.61 -4.71
CA HIS A 73 -9.35 -0.89 -5.53
C HIS A 73 -8.46 -1.94 -4.87
N ILE A 74 -8.09 -1.79 -3.59
CA ILE A 74 -7.25 -2.79 -2.92
C ILE A 74 -7.91 -4.18 -2.90
N LYS A 75 -9.23 -4.29 -2.75
CA LYS A 75 -9.96 -5.56 -2.91
C LYS A 75 -9.89 -6.13 -4.33
N THR A 76 -9.79 -5.28 -5.35
CA THR A 76 -9.56 -5.71 -6.74
C THR A 76 -8.11 -6.18 -6.98
N TRP A 77 -7.16 -5.71 -6.16
CA TRP A 77 -5.74 -6.07 -6.25
C TRP A 77 -5.32 -7.24 -5.35
N LEU A 78 -6.21 -7.74 -4.49
CA LEU A 78 -5.99 -8.85 -3.54
C LEU A 78 -6.65 -10.13 -4.05
#